data_AF-A0A3B8WGU6-F1
#
_entry.id   AF-A0A3B8WGU6-F1
#
_cell.length_a   1.000
_cell.length_b   1.000
_cell.length_c   1.000
_cell.angle_alpha   90.00
_cell.angle_beta   90.00
_cell.angle_gamma   90.00
#
_symmetry.space_group_name_H-M   'P 1'
#
loop_
_entity.id
_entity.type
_entity.pdbx_description
1 polymer ?
#
loop_
_entity_poly.entity_id
_entity_poly.type
_entity_poly.pdbx_seq_one_letter_code
_entity_poly.pdbx_strand_id
1 'polypeptide(L)' 'DDTLKAFEDIRHQILCRQRDKASLRQEVVDMREKMRSNLGTPAARQNDVFHIKHDNGGIVDVEFMVQYLMLA' A
#
# COMPACT_ATOMS: atom_id res chain seq x y z
N ASP A 1 -10.69 -8.36 27.15
CA ASP A 1 -10.54 -6.90 27.27
C ASP A 1 -11.53 -6.27 26.30
N ASP A 2 -12.53 -5.54 26.79
CA ASP A 2 -13.67 -5.06 25.97
C ASP A 2 -13.22 -4.11 24.85
N THR A 3 -12.19 -3.30 25.14
CA THR A 3 -11.55 -2.39 24.20
C THR A 3 -10.98 -3.10 22.96
N LEU A 4 -10.33 -4.25 23.13
CA LEU A 4 -9.75 -5.00 22.02
C LEU A 4 -10.85 -5.51 21.07
N LYS A 5 -11.96 -5.99 21.65
CA LYS A 5 -13.11 -6.46 20.86
C LYS A 5 -13.72 -5.30 20.05
N ALA A 6 -13.94 -4.15 20.69
CA ALA A 6 -14.47 -2.97 20.01
C ALA A 6 -13.56 -2.50 18.87
N PHE A 7 -12.23 -2.55 19.06
CA PHE A 7 -11.28 -2.24 18.00
C PHE A 7 -11.38 -3.18 16.80
N GLU A 8 -11.41 -4.50 17.05
CA GLU A 8 -11.51 -5.50 15.98
C GLU A 8 -12.81 -5.37 15.20
N ASP A 9 -13.93 -5.06 15.88
CA ASP A 9 -15.22 -4.81 15.24
C ASP A 9 -15.15 -3.60 14.29
N ILE A 10 -14.55 -2.49 14.73
CA ILE A 10 -14.35 -1.29 13.90
C ILE A 10 -13.42 -1.59 12.72
N ARG A 11 -12.30 -2.27 12.96
CA ARG A 11 -11.34 -2.65 11.93
C ARG A 11 -12.01 -3.50 10.85
N HIS A 12 -12.75 -4.52 11.25
CA HIS A 12 -13.49 -5.39 10.33
C HIS A 12 -14.51 -4.58 9.52
N GLN A 13 -15.31 -3.73 10.18
CA GLN A 13 -16.28 -2.87 9.50
C GLN A 13 -15.63 -1.94 8.47
N ILE A 14 -14.44 -1.40 8.73
CA ILE A 14 -13.73 -0.53 7.79
C ILE A 14 -13.15 -1.33 6.62
N LEU A 15 -12.48 -2.44 6.90
CA LEU A 15 -11.82 -3.25 5.87
C LEU A 15 -12.84 -3.83 4.89
N CYS A 16 -13.97 -4.33 5.38
CA CYS A 16 -15.00 -4.99 4.56
C CYS A 16 -16.01 -4.04 3.89
N ARG A 17 -15.81 -2.72 3.94
CA ARG A 17 -16.68 -1.78 3.19
C ARG A 17 -16.59 -2.07 1.69
N GLN A 18 -17.73 -2.05 1.02
CA GLN A 18 -17.73 -2.11 -0.45
C GLN A 18 -17.07 -0.87 -1.04
N ARG A 19 -16.25 -1.08 -2.07
CA ARG A 19 -15.51 -0.03 -2.77
C ARG A 19 -15.64 -0.26 -4.27
N ASP A 20 -15.59 0.83 -5.04
CA ASP A 20 -15.39 0.73 -6.48
C ASP A 20 -13.94 0.29 -6.77
N LYS A 21 -13.78 -0.83 -7.46
CA LYS A 21 -12.47 -1.45 -7.68
C LYS A 21 -11.55 -0.60 -8.56
N ALA A 22 -12.12 0.19 -9.48
CA ALA A 22 -11.33 1.03 -10.38
C ALA A 22 -10.79 2.26 -9.63
N SER A 23 -11.64 2.96 -8.87
CA SER A 23 -11.24 4.08 -8.02
C SER A 23 -10.19 3.65 -7.00
N LEU A 24 -10.46 2.57 -6.26
CA LEU A 24 -9.52 2.05 -5.27
C LEU A 24 -8.16 1.70 -5.88
N ARG A 25 -8.15 1.05 -7.04
CA ARG A 25 -6.90 0.71 -7.74
C ARG A 25 -6.11 1.98 -8.08
N GLN A 26 -6.79 3.00 -8.60
CA GLN A 26 -6.14 4.26 -8.97
C GLN A 26 -5.54 4.96 -7.75
N GLU A 27 -6.31 5.07 -6.66
CA GLU A 27 -5.87 5.67 -5.41
C GLU A 27 -4.62 4.97 -4.83
N VAL A 28 -4.60 3.63 -4.84
CA VAL A 28 -3.46 2.83 -4.36
C VAL A 28 -2.22 3.06 -5.23
N VAL A 29 -2.37 3.08 -6.55
CA VAL A 29 -1.26 3.34 -7.48
C VAL A 29 -0.71 4.75 -7.29
N ASP A 30 -1.58 5.76 -7.23
CA ASP A 30 -1.16 7.17 -7.08
C ASP A 30 -0.41 7.39 -5.76
N MET A 31 -0.92 6.82 -4.66
CA MET A 31 -0.23 6.84 -3.37
C MET A 31 1.13 6.16 -3.47
N ARG A 32 1.22 5.00 -4.15
CA ARG A 32 2.47 4.25 -4.27
C ARG A 32 3.52 4.99 -5.08
N GLU A 33 3.13 5.58 -6.20
CA GLU A 33 4.04 6.35 -7.06
C GLU A 33 4.56 7.58 -6.32
N LYS A 34 3.70 8.30 -5.59
CA LYS A 34 4.12 9.43 -4.75
C LYS A 34 5.11 9.00 -3.66
N MET A 35 4.94 7.84 -3.06
CA MET A 35 5.93 7.31 -2.10
C MET A 35 7.24 6.93 -2.78
N ARG A 36 7.19 6.34 -3.99
CA ARG A 36 8.37 5.95 -4.75
C ARG A 36 9.21 7.16 -5.14
N SER A 37 8.58 8.23 -5.60
CA SER A 37 9.28 9.44 -6.02
C SER A 37 10.08 10.09 -4.88
N ASN A 38 9.63 9.90 -3.63
CA ASN A 38 10.22 10.55 -2.45
C ASN A 38 11.20 9.65 -1.69
N LEU A 39 10.98 8.33 -1.69
CA LEU A 39 11.73 7.38 -0.85
C LEU A 39 12.56 6.36 -1.64
N GLY A 40 12.27 6.21 -2.93
CA GLY A 40 13.00 5.30 -3.82
C GLY A 40 14.36 5.84 -4.26
N THR A 41 15.15 4.97 -4.87
CA THR A 41 16.41 5.33 -5.51
C THR A 41 16.12 6.34 -6.64
N PRO A 42 16.81 7.51 -6.64
CA PRO A 42 16.66 8.48 -7.71
C PRO A 42 16.97 7.86 -9.07
N ALA A 43 16.25 8.27 -10.12
CA ALA A 43 16.38 7.70 -11.46
C ALA A 43 17.83 7.62 -11.96
N ALA A 44 18.65 8.62 -11.62
CA ALA A 44 20.07 8.67 -11.99
C ALA A 44 20.94 7.53 -11.40
N ARG A 45 20.46 6.80 -10.38
CA ARG A 45 21.21 5.71 -9.71
C ARG A 45 20.51 4.36 -9.75
N GLN A 46 19.36 4.25 -10.44
CA GLN A 46 18.57 3.01 -10.45
C GLN A 46 19.28 1.82 -11.12
N ASN A 47 20.27 2.08 -11.98
CA ASN A 47 21.07 1.01 -12.60
C ASN A 47 22.20 0.49 -11.69
N ASP A 48 22.55 1.24 -10.64
CA ASP A 48 23.70 0.93 -9.79
C ASP A 48 23.29 0.40 -8.41
N VAL A 49 22.10 0.80 -7.95
CA VAL A 49 21.61 0.50 -6.60
C VAL A 49 20.14 0.14 -6.66
N PHE A 50 19.80 -0.94 -5.97
CA PHE A 50 18.42 -1.34 -5.70
C PHE A 50 18.10 -1.23 -4.21
N HIS A 51 17.17 -0.35 -3.87
CA HIS A 51 16.67 -0.18 -2.52
C HIS A 51 15.54 -1.19 -2.24
N ILE A 52 15.90 -2.32 -1.61
CA ILE A 52 15.03 -3.47 -1.30
C ILE A 52 13.62 -3.10 -0.81
N LYS A 53 13.51 -2.05 0.02
CA LYS A 53 12.21 -1.61 0.55
C LYS A 53 11.37 -0.78 -0.42
N HIS A 54 11.96 0.20 -1.10
CA HIS A 54 11.21 1.33 -1.71
C HIS A 54 11.21 1.34 -3.24
N ASP A 55 12.14 0.63 -3.87
CA ASP A 55 12.21 0.58 -5.33
C ASP A 55 11.10 -0.30 -5.92
N ASN A 56 10.93 -0.21 -7.23
CA ASN A 56 9.99 -1.06 -7.97
C ASN A 56 10.36 -2.54 -7.81
N GLY A 57 9.40 -3.39 -7.45
CA GLY A 57 9.62 -4.77 -7.02
C GLY A 57 10.05 -4.93 -5.56
N GLY A 58 10.18 -3.83 -4.81
CA GLY A 58 10.56 -3.84 -3.40
C GLY A 58 9.43 -4.25 -2.45
N ILE A 59 9.77 -4.36 -1.16
CA ILE A 59 8.84 -4.82 -0.11
C ILE A 59 7.55 -3.97 -0.06
N VAL A 60 7.65 -2.65 -0.27
CA VAL A 60 6.49 -1.75 -0.23
C VAL A 60 5.54 -1.99 -1.40
N ASP A 61 6.02 -2.47 -2.56
CA ASP A 61 5.10 -2.88 -3.64
C ASP A 61 4.24 -4.07 -3.20
N VAL A 62 4.84 -5.07 -2.54
CA VAL A 62 4.10 -6.23 -2.01
C VAL A 62 3.10 -5.81 -0.94
N GLU A 63 3.48 -4.90 -0.05
CA GLU A 63 2.59 -4.34 0.98
C GLU A 63 1.35 -3.69 0.35
N PHE A 64 1.54 -2.84 -0.66
CA PHE A 64 0.45 -2.16 -1.36
C PHE A 64 -0.44 -3.14 -2.15
N MET A 65 0.14 -4.18 -2.74
CA MET A 65 -0.62 -5.23 -3.41
C MET A 65 -1.53 -5.98 -2.43
N VAL A 66 -1.01 -6.40 -1.26
CA VAL A 66 -1.79 -7.09 -0.24
C VAL A 66 -2.87 -6.18 0.35
N GLN A 67 -2.55 -4.92 0.63
CA GLN A 67 -3.53 -3.93 1.11
C GLN A 67 -4.64 -3.70 0.09
N TYR A 68 -4.32 -3.57 -1.21
CA TYR A 68 -5.33 -3.48 -2.25
C TYR A 68 -6.25 -4.71 -2.27
N LEU A 69 -5.67 -5.92 -2.27
CA LEU A 69 -6.44 -7.18 -2.28
C LEU A 69 -7.33 -7.33 -1.04
N MET A 70 -6.93 -6.77 0.10
CA MET A 70 -7.76 -6.74 1.31
C MET A 70 -8.93 -5.73 1.22
N LEU A 71 -8.79 -4.67 0.45
CA LEU A 71 -9.77 -3.57 0.38
C LEU A 71 -10.75 -3.70 -0.81
N ALA A 72 -10.36 -4.44 -1.86
CA ALA A 72 -11.10 -4.60 -3.13
C ALA A 72 -12.15 -5.71 -3.08
#